data_AF-A0A7S0AIZ8-F1
#
_entry.id   AF-A0A7S0AIZ8-F1
#
_cell.length_a   1.000
_cell.length_b   1.000
_cell.length_c   1.000
_cell.angle_alpha   90.00
_cell.angle_beta   90.00
_cell.angle_gamma   90.00
#
_symmetry.space_group_name_H-M   'P 1'
#
loop_
_entity.id
_entity.type
_entity.pdbx_description
1 polymer ?
#
loop_
_entity_poly.entity_id
_entity_poly.type
_entity_poly.pdbx_seq_one_letter_code
_entity_poly.pdbx_strand_id
1 'polypeptide(L)'
;KKVKQVMQHVMQLPGSDGKGSAPSDDELPSQGSALHAQGKCTPCRFSWMGHHCTHGYLCQFCHLHTNERRKRPSKAARDRAKERQRRIEEQQRAQEERDQRREQRRLQRQLEKEKETEQWQQPQ
;
A
#
# COMPACT_ATOMS: atom_id res chain seq x y z
N LYS A 1 -36.31 23.95 -41.07
CA LYS A 1 -35.90 22.60 -41.53
C LYS A 1 -35.72 21.72 -40.29
N LYS A 2 -36.83 21.24 -39.72
CA LYS A 2 -36.87 20.40 -38.51
C LYS A 2 -38.21 19.68 -38.50
N VAL A 3 -38.21 18.36 -38.59
CA VAL A 3 -39.32 17.41 -38.40
C VAL A 3 -38.76 16.04 -38.81
N LYS A 4 -39.03 14.87 -38.21
CA LYS A 4 -39.87 14.43 -37.10
C LYS A 4 -39.43 12.99 -36.77
N GLN A 5 -39.83 12.56 -35.58
CA GLN A 5 -39.66 11.25 -34.96
C GLN A 5 -40.68 10.19 -35.46
N VAL A 6 -40.41 8.91 -35.14
CA VAL A 6 -41.30 7.72 -34.91
C VAL A 6 -40.76 6.49 -35.67
N MET A 7 -40.30 5.34 -35.12
CA MET A 7 -40.76 4.29 -34.15
C MET A 7 -41.39 3.03 -34.81
N GLN A 8 -40.84 1.84 -34.46
CA GLN A 8 -41.36 0.44 -34.53
C GLN A 8 -41.43 -0.28 -35.91
N HIS A 9 -41.13 -1.57 -36.14
CA HIS A 9 -41.04 -2.88 -35.42
C HIS A 9 -39.87 -3.73 -36.02
N VAL A 10 -38.97 -4.41 -35.29
CA VAL A 10 -38.99 -5.77 -34.66
C VAL A 10 -38.89 -6.99 -35.62
N MET A 11 -37.91 -7.86 -35.32
CA MET A 11 -37.53 -9.20 -35.87
C MET A 11 -36.66 -9.17 -37.15
N GLN A 12 -35.55 -9.89 -37.31
CA GLN A 12 -35.08 -11.17 -36.75
C GLN A 12 -33.57 -11.19 -36.41
N LEU A 13 -33.22 -11.81 -35.27
CA LEU A 13 -31.93 -12.48 -35.04
C LEU A 13 -32.00 -13.87 -35.69
N PRO A 14 -30.88 -14.45 -36.17
CA PRO A 14 -30.14 -15.39 -35.32
C PRO A 14 -28.61 -15.39 -35.53
N GLY A 15 -27.87 -15.71 -34.46
CA GLY A 15 -26.41 -15.90 -34.47
C GLY A 15 -25.83 -15.70 -33.07
N SER A 16 -26.30 -16.44 -32.06
CA SER A 16 -25.64 -17.66 -31.56
C SER A 16 -24.13 -17.47 -31.26
N ASP A 17 -23.87 -17.23 -29.98
CA ASP A 17 -22.76 -17.83 -29.24
C ASP A 17 -21.33 -17.37 -29.58
N GLY A 18 -21.06 -16.08 -29.36
CA GLY A 18 -19.71 -15.54 -29.14
C GLY A 18 -19.39 -15.41 -27.65
N LYS A 19 -19.30 -16.57 -26.98
CA LYS A 19 -18.92 -16.78 -25.58
C LYS A 19 -17.77 -15.85 -25.16
N GLY A 20 -18.00 -15.09 -24.09
CA GLY A 20 -16.91 -14.45 -23.34
C GLY A 20 -16.04 -15.54 -22.73
N SER A 21 -15.04 -15.98 -23.49
CA SER A 21 -14.01 -16.90 -23.05
C SER A 21 -13.14 -16.15 -22.04
N ALA A 22 -13.18 -16.57 -20.78
CA ALA A 22 -12.07 -16.32 -19.88
C ALA A 22 -10.78 -16.79 -20.59
N PRO A 23 -9.65 -16.07 -20.46
CA PRO A 23 -8.43 -16.45 -21.14
C PRO A 23 -8.06 -17.87 -20.70
N SER A 24 -8.03 -18.78 -21.66
CA SER A 24 -7.53 -20.13 -21.49
C SER A 24 -6.09 -20.05 -21.00
N ASP A 25 -5.62 -21.01 -20.18
CA ASP A 25 -4.22 -21.09 -19.70
C ASP A 25 -3.16 -21.04 -20.85
N ASP A 26 -3.59 -21.24 -22.10
CA ASP A 26 -2.81 -21.07 -23.35
C ASP A 26 -2.60 -19.60 -23.81
N GLU A 27 -3.25 -18.61 -23.20
CA GLU A 27 -3.14 -17.19 -23.59
C GLU A 27 -2.20 -16.38 -22.69
N LEU A 28 -1.60 -17.02 -21.68
CA LEU A 28 -0.67 -16.35 -20.78
C LEU A 28 0.74 -16.30 -21.39
N PRO A 29 1.38 -15.12 -21.48
CA PRO A 29 2.71 -14.99 -22.07
C PRO A 29 3.84 -15.65 -21.25
N SER A 30 3.54 -16.14 -20.05
CA SER A 30 4.45 -16.91 -19.20
C SER A 30 3.72 -17.63 -18.06
N GLN A 31 4.30 -18.73 -17.55
CA GLN A 31 3.80 -19.45 -16.35
C GLN A 31 3.62 -18.53 -15.14
N GLY A 32 4.54 -17.58 -14.95
CA GLY A 32 4.45 -16.59 -13.87
C GLY A 32 3.29 -15.60 -13.97
N SER A 33 2.61 -15.55 -15.11
CA SER A 33 1.45 -14.69 -15.35
C SER A 33 0.13 -15.31 -14.85
N ALA A 34 0.11 -16.59 -14.47
CA ALA A 34 -1.10 -17.28 -13.99
C ALA A 34 -1.73 -16.60 -12.75
N LEU A 35 -0.91 -16.03 -11.88
CA LEU A 35 -1.37 -15.32 -10.67
C LEU A 35 -1.50 -13.80 -10.88
N HIS A 36 -1.46 -13.32 -12.13
CA HIS A 36 -1.53 -11.90 -12.43
C HIS A 36 -2.88 -11.29 -12.09
N ALA A 37 -3.98 -11.95 -12.46
CA ALA A 37 -5.33 -11.52 -12.10
C ALA A 37 -5.55 -11.41 -10.57
N GLN A 38 -4.77 -12.14 -9.78
CA GLN A 38 -4.82 -12.12 -8.32
C GLN A 38 -3.87 -11.09 -7.69
N GLY A 39 -3.04 -10.41 -8.49
CA GLY A 39 -2.03 -9.44 -8.00
C GLY A 39 -0.88 -10.06 -7.20
N LYS A 40 -0.74 -11.39 -7.21
CA LYS A 40 0.30 -12.14 -6.48
C LYS A 40 1.49 -12.53 -7.34
N CYS A 41 1.49 -12.14 -8.61
CA CYS A 41 2.58 -12.45 -9.53
C CYS A 41 3.80 -11.54 -9.29
N THR A 42 4.97 -12.03 -9.68
CA THR A 42 6.20 -11.23 -9.69
C THR A 42 6.53 -10.80 -11.12
N PRO A 43 6.72 -9.50 -11.41
CA PRO A 43 7.00 -9.04 -12.77
C PRO A 43 8.37 -9.52 -13.27
N CYS A 44 8.42 -9.98 -14.52
CA CYS A 44 9.64 -10.41 -15.18
C CYS A 44 10.52 -9.22 -15.51
N ARG A 45 11.81 -9.30 -15.18
CA ARG A 45 12.77 -8.23 -15.42
C ARG A 45 13.06 -7.95 -16.91
N PHE A 46 12.86 -8.91 -17.79
CA PHE A 46 13.20 -8.76 -19.22
C PHE A 46 12.02 -8.24 -20.04
N SER A 47 10.81 -8.70 -19.74
CA SER A 47 9.58 -8.31 -20.45
C SER A 47 9.29 -6.81 -20.40
N TRP A 48 9.49 -6.13 -19.26
CA TRP A 48 9.31 -4.66 -19.19
C TRP A 48 10.47 -3.87 -19.81
N MET A 49 11.66 -4.47 -19.93
CA MET A 49 12.87 -3.79 -20.44
C MET A 49 12.89 -3.75 -21.98
N GLY A 50 11.87 -4.33 -22.65
CA GLY A 50 11.82 -4.45 -24.11
C GLY A 50 12.81 -5.48 -24.67
N HIS A 51 13.44 -6.28 -23.80
CA HIS A 51 14.30 -7.40 -24.22
C HIS A 51 13.50 -8.69 -24.27
N HIS A 52 13.87 -9.59 -25.18
CA HIS A 52 13.30 -10.93 -25.21
C HIS A 52 13.68 -11.70 -23.92
N CYS A 53 12.70 -12.25 -23.23
CA CYS A 53 12.98 -13.16 -22.12
C CYS A 53 13.47 -14.50 -22.70
N THR A 54 14.64 -14.96 -22.27
CA THR A 54 15.24 -16.22 -22.75
C THR A 54 14.40 -17.46 -22.41
N HIS A 55 13.56 -17.37 -21.39
CA HIS A 55 12.72 -18.47 -20.92
C HIS A 55 11.37 -18.53 -21.65
N GLY A 56 10.99 -17.50 -22.41
CA GLY A 56 9.71 -17.42 -23.11
C GLY A 56 8.53 -17.76 -22.19
N TYR A 57 7.71 -18.72 -22.60
CA TYR A 57 6.56 -19.21 -21.84
C TYR A 57 6.94 -19.86 -20.49
N LEU A 58 8.11 -20.51 -20.41
CA LEU A 58 8.60 -21.14 -19.17
C LEU A 58 9.09 -20.14 -18.12
N CYS A 59 8.98 -18.84 -18.38
CA CYS A 59 9.35 -17.84 -17.39
C CYS A 59 8.42 -17.93 -16.17
N GLN A 60 9.00 -18.15 -14.99
CA GLN A 60 8.27 -18.14 -13.71
C GLN A 60 7.82 -16.73 -13.28
N PHE A 61 8.16 -15.71 -14.08
CA PHE A 61 7.81 -14.32 -13.83
C PHE A 61 6.78 -13.82 -14.83
N CYS A 62 5.94 -12.88 -14.39
CA CYS A 62 4.84 -12.33 -15.17
C CYS A 62 5.33 -11.41 -16.29
N HIS A 63 4.87 -11.66 -17.52
CA HIS A 63 5.16 -10.85 -18.71
C HIS A 63 4.08 -9.79 -18.99
N LEU A 64 3.00 -9.73 -18.20
CA LEU A 64 1.88 -8.80 -18.40
C LEU A 64 2.11 -7.40 -17.81
N HIS A 65 3.14 -7.21 -16.98
CA HIS A 65 3.44 -5.89 -16.41
C HIS A 65 4.24 -5.02 -17.37
N THR A 66 3.58 -4.09 -18.03
CA THR A 66 4.20 -3.16 -18.98
C THR A 66 4.87 -1.95 -18.33
N ASN A 67 4.65 -1.68 -17.04
CA ASN A 67 5.12 -0.42 -16.42
C ASN A 67 5.47 -0.50 -14.92
N GLU A 68 5.56 -1.69 -14.32
CA GLU A 68 5.42 -1.82 -12.87
C GLU A 68 6.74 -1.97 -12.11
N ARG A 69 7.70 -1.08 -12.37
CA ARG A 69 8.76 -0.83 -11.38
C ARG A 69 8.59 0.57 -10.82
N ARG A 70 8.08 0.63 -9.59
CA ARG A 70 8.23 1.81 -8.73
C ARG A 70 9.71 2.18 -8.74
N LYS A 71 10.04 3.35 -9.29
CA LYS A 71 11.42 3.82 -9.39
C LYS A 71 12.02 3.80 -7.99
N ARG A 72 13.15 3.11 -7.83
CA ARG A 72 13.86 3.11 -6.56
C ARG A 72 14.25 4.56 -6.25
N PRO A 73 13.93 5.10 -5.07
CA PRO A 73 14.33 6.45 -4.71
C PRO A 73 15.85 6.58 -4.78
N SER A 74 16.32 7.72 -5.27
CA SER A 74 17.75 8.01 -5.37
C SER A 74 18.42 7.94 -4.00
N LYS A 75 19.75 7.81 -3.98
CA LYS A 75 20.52 7.86 -2.72
C LYS A 75 20.18 9.13 -1.92
N ALA A 76 20.21 10.29 -2.57
CA ALA A 76 19.84 11.57 -1.94
C ALA A 76 18.41 11.60 -1.37
N ALA A 77 17.44 10.99 -2.06
CA ALA A 77 16.07 10.91 -1.55
C ALA A 77 15.97 10.02 -0.30
N ARG A 78 16.69 8.87 -0.29
CA ARG A 78 16.75 7.98 0.89
C ARG A 78 17.44 8.65 2.07
N ASP A 79 18.53 9.38 1.83
CA ASP A 79 19.28 10.07 2.88
C ASP A 79 18.46 11.20 3.51
N ARG A 80 17.73 11.99 2.69
CA ARG A 80 16.78 13.01 3.18
C ARG A 80 15.63 12.40 4.01
N ALA A 81 15.11 11.25 3.60
CA ALA A 81 14.06 10.57 4.36
C ALA A 81 14.57 10.09 5.74
N LYS A 82 15.79 9.52 5.79
CA LYS A 82 16.43 9.13 7.04
C LYS A 82 16.70 10.32 7.97
N GLU A 83 17.18 11.43 7.42
CA GLU A 83 17.38 12.67 8.18
C GLU A 83 16.08 13.20 8.78
N ARG A 84 15.00 13.22 7.99
CA ARG A 84 13.66 13.61 8.46
C ARG A 84 13.20 12.71 9.60
N GLN A 85 13.36 11.40 9.45
CA GLN A 85 12.98 10.43 10.46
C GLN A 85 13.75 10.66 11.77
N ARG A 86 15.07 10.86 11.70
CA ARG A 86 15.90 11.13 12.88
C ARG A 86 15.43 12.39 13.63
N ARG A 87 15.09 13.46 12.90
CA ARG A 87 14.58 14.71 13.49
C ARG A 87 13.24 14.51 14.18
N ILE A 88 12.33 13.75 13.59
CA ILE A 88 11.02 13.44 14.19
C ILE A 88 11.23 12.65 15.48
N GLU A 89 12.06 11.61 15.45
CA GLU A 89 12.36 10.80 16.64
C GLU A 89 13.03 11.59 17.75
N GLU A 90 13.94 12.52 17.42
CA GLU A 90 14.55 13.43 18.38
C GLU A 90 13.53 14.37 19.01
N GLN A 91 12.63 14.96 18.21
CA GLN A 91 11.54 15.80 18.70
C GLN A 91 10.57 15.03 19.59
N GLN A 92 10.24 13.80 19.23
CA GLN A 92 9.39 12.90 20.03
C GLN A 92 10.05 12.57 21.36
N ARG A 93 11.32 12.15 21.38
CA ARG A 93 12.07 11.89 22.62
C ARG A 93 12.12 13.13 23.53
N ALA A 94 12.41 14.30 22.96
CA ALA A 94 12.42 15.54 23.73
C ALA A 94 11.02 15.91 24.27
N GLN A 95 9.96 15.56 23.55
CA GLN A 95 8.59 15.74 24.03
C GLN A 95 8.24 14.78 25.16
N GLU A 96 8.54 13.50 24.99
CA GLU A 96 8.36 12.48 26.01
C GLU A 96 9.10 12.83 27.31
N GLU A 97 10.35 13.30 27.23
CA GLU A 97 11.11 13.70 28.44
C GLU A 97 10.43 14.88 29.16
N ARG A 98 9.94 15.88 28.41
CA ARG A 98 9.22 17.02 29.02
C ARG A 98 7.93 16.57 29.69
N ASP A 99 7.20 15.66 29.05
CA ASP A 99 5.92 15.17 29.55
C ASP A 99 6.14 14.30 30.80
N GLN A 100 7.12 13.40 30.78
CA GLN A 100 7.57 12.63 31.95
C GLN A 100 7.99 13.56 33.10
N ARG A 101 8.75 14.62 32.82
CA ARG A 101 9.16 15.59 33.86
C ARG A 101 7.97 16.33 34.45
N ARG A 102 6.96 16.66 33.65
CA ARG A 102 5.72 17.30 34.15
C ARG A 102 4.93 16.34 35.02
N GLU A 103 4.81 15.09 34.59
CA GLU A 103 4.12 14.03 35.32
C GLU A 103 4.82 13.73 36.65
N GLN A 104 6.14 13.55 36.64
CA GLN A 104 6.94 13.31 37.85
C GLN A 104 6.73 14.41 38.90
N ARG A 105 6.68 15.68 38.49
CA ARG A 105 6.38 16.79 39.43
C ARG A 105 4.97 16.74 39.99
N ARG A 106 3.98 16.28 39.20
CA ARG A 106 2.59 16.14 39.67
C ARG A 106 2.50 15.04 40.71
N LEU A 107 3.09 13.87 40.42
CA LEU A 107 3.13 12.73 41.33
C LEU A 107 3.87 13.10 42.62
N GLN A 108 5.00 13.80 42.52
CA GLN A 108 5.73 14.26 43.70
C GLN A 108 4.86 15.13 44.62
N ARG A 109 4.10 16.08 44.06
CA ARG A 109 3.17 16.91 44.84
C ARG A 109 2.03 16.10 45.46
N GLN A 110 1.55 15.05 44.79
CA GLN A 110 0.52 14.16 45.34
C GLN A 110 1.09 13.36 46.51
N LEU A 111 2.27 12.77 46.35
CA LEU A 111 2.98 12.05 47.42
C LEU A 111 3.29 12.94 48.62
N GLU A 112 3.68 14.20 48.39
CA GLU A 112 3.88 15.18 49.46
C GLU A 112 2.58 15.43 50.24
N LYS A 113 1.46 15.64 49.54
CA LYS A 113 0.14 15.79 50.17
C LYS A 113 -0.30 14.55 50.92
N GLU A 114 -0.07 13.36 50.37
CA GLU A 114 -0.39 12.08 51.04
C GLU A 114 0.40 11.97 52.35
N LYS A 115 1.72 12.21 52.30
CA LYS A 115 2.59 12.22 53.49
C LYS A 115 2.14 13.24 54.53
N GLU A 116 1.76 14.44 54.10
CA GLU A 116 1.18 15.45 54.99
C GLU A 116 -0.10 14.91 55.65
N THR A 117 -1.03 14.34 54.88
CA THR A 117 -2.27 13.78 55.44
C THR A 117 -2.04 12.61 56.38
N GLU A 118 -1.08 11.74 56.10
CA GLU A 118 -0.69 10.62 56.98
C GLU A 118 -0.08 11.14 58.28
N GLN A 119 0.77 12.18 58.20
CA GLN A 119 1.38 12.82 59.37
C GLN A 119 0.33 13.40 60.33
N TRP A 120 -0.76 13.98 59.80
CA TRP A 120 -1.86 14.50 60.61
C TRP A 120 -2.83 13.43 61.14
N GLN A 121 -2.77 12.18 60.65
CA GLN A 121 -3.64 11.08 61.08
C GLN A 121 -3.06 10.23 62.22
N GLN A 122 -1.82 10.45 62.64
CA GLN A 122 -1.22 9.69 63.75
C GLN A 122 -1.82 10.11 65.11
N PRO A 123 -2.55 9.23 65.82
CA PRO A 123 -3.06 9.54 67.16
C PRO A 123 -1.89 9.59 68.15
N GLN A 124 -1.95 10.53 69.10
CA GLN A 124 -1.05 10.61 70.26
C GLN A 124 -1.32 9.49 71.27
#